data_AF-A0AAD9A5Q0-F1
#
_entry.id   AF-A0AAD9A5Q0-F1
#
_cell.length_a   1.000
_cell.length_b   1.000
_cell.length_c   1.000
_cell.angle_alpha   90.00
_cell.angle_beta   90.00
_cell.angle_gamma   90.00
#
_symmetry.space_group_name_H-M   'P 1'
#
loop_
_entity.id
_entity.type
_entity.pdbx_description
1 polymer ?
#
loop_
_entity_poly.entity_id
_entity_poly.type
_entity_poly.pdbx_seq_one_letter_code
_entity_poly.pdbx_strand_id
1 'polypeptide(L)'
;MAPQLQFALDSPLARHRQLSPTAAIRVSPIVLGAMNFGDNFKERMGECTKETAFAIMDHYYSQGGNFIDTANNYQLGQSDEWVGEWLASRGNRDDIVLATKYSSAYMTHDKQRLQSNYGGNSIKSLKHSVEKSLKALQTSYIDILYLHWWDYSASIPEVMHSLNDLVVSGKVHYLGISDTPAWVVAKANQYARLSGFR
;
A
#
# COMPACT_ATOMS: atom_id res chain seq x y z
N MET A 1 16.88 19.55 9.46
CA MET A 1 17.59 18.46 8.76
C MET A 1 17.18 17.16 9.43
N ALA A 2 16.79 16.14 8.67
CA ALA A 2 16.58 14.82 9.25
C ALA A 2 17.91 14.25 9.77
N PRO A 3 17.93 13.52 10.89
CA PRO A 3 19.14 12.91 11.41
C PRO A 3 19.70 11.88 10.40
N GLN A 4 21.02 11.81 10.29
CA GLN A 4 21.70 10.84 9.45
C GLN A 4 21.58 9.46 10.12
N LEU A 5 20.83 8.53 9.52
CA LEU A 5 20.63 7.20 10.07
C LEU A 5 21.87 6.33 9.80
N GLN A 6 22.38 5.67 10.84
CA GLN A 6 23.46 4.70 10.72
C GLN A 6 22.86 3.31 10.50
N PHE A 7 23.22 2.65 9.41
CA PHE A 7 22.70 1.31 9.08
C PHE A 7 23.42 0.21 9.86
N ALA A 8 22.64 -0.69 10.47
CA ALA A 8 23.12 -1.93 11.03
C ALA A 8 23.13 -3.02 9.94
N LEU A 9 24.16 -3.02 9.08
CA LEU A 9 24.23 -3.93 7.93
C LEU A 9 24.29 -5.42 8.30
N ASP A 10 24.66 -5.75 9.55
CA ASP A 10 24.67 -7.12 10.07
C ASP A 10 23.28 -7.58 10.57
N SER A 11 22.29 -6.69 10.58
CA SER A 11 20.94 -6.99 11.05
C SER A 11 20.25 -8.06 10.19
N PRO A 12 19.50 -9.01 10.79
CA PRO A 12 18.70 -9.96 10.04
C PRO A 12 17.71 -9.32 9.06
N LEU A 13 17.26 -8.08 9.33
CA LEU A 13 16.35 -7.33 8.45
C LEU A 13 17.02 -6.94 7.12
N ALA A 14 18.34 -6.75 7.09
CA ALA A 14 19.11 -6.44 5.88
C ALA A 14 19.27 -7.64 4.92
N ARG A 15 18.80 -8.85 5.31
CA ARG A 15 18.87 -10.07 4.48
C ARG A 15 17.71 -10.11 3.48
N HIS A 16 17.74 -9.24 2.50
CA HIS A 16 16.66 -9.11 1.52
C HIS A 16 16.52 -10.34 0.61
N ARG A 17 15.29 -10.63 0.20
CA ARG A 17 14.94 -11.77 -0.66
C ARG A 17 13.99 -11.32 -1.75
N GLN A 18 14.00 -12.04 -2.87
CA GLN A 18 12.99 -11.85 -3.92
C GLN A 18 11.58 -12.09 -3.35
N LEU A 19 10.65 -11.18 -3.61
CA LEU A 19 9.28 -11.24 -3.09
C LEU A 19 8.52 -12.48 -3.59
N SER A 20 8.59 -12.76 -4.89
CA SER A 20 7.96 -13.95 -5.49
C SER A 20 8.64 -14.34 -6.81
N PRO A 21 8.43 -15.57 -7.33
CA PRO A 21 8.99 -15.98 -8.63
C PRO A 21 8.62 -15.06 -9.81
N THR A 22 7.51 -14.32 -9.71
CA THR A 22 7.03 -13.39 -10.74
C THR A 22 7.28 -11.91 -10.39
N ALA A 23 7.87 -11.61 -9.24
CA ALA A 23 8.22 -10.26 -8.81
C ALA A 23 9.65 -10.25 -8.23
N ALA A 24 10.61 -9.80 -9.04
CA ALA A 24 12.04 -9.82 -8.72
C ALA A 24 12.47 -8.77 -7.66
N ILE A 25 11.54 -7.90 -7.24
CA ILE A 25 11.78 -6.90 -6.20
C ILE A 25 12.27 -7.57 -4.91
N ARG A 26 13.27 -6.96 -4.27
CA ARG A 26 13.91 -7.50 -3.06
C ARG A 26 13.36 -6.82 -1.82
N VAL A 27 12.86 -7.61 -0.89
CA VAL A 27 12.23 -7.15 0.34
C VAL A 27 12.91 -7.75 1.56
N SER A 28 12.89 -7.01 2.67
CA SER A 28 13.28 -7.50 3.99
C SER A 28 12.38 -8.65 4.45
N PRO A 29 12.89 -9.57 5.29
CA PRO A 29 12.14 -10.75 5.72
C PRO A 29 10.92 -10.44 6.59
N ILE A 30 10.81 -9.22 7.11
CA ILE A 30 9.66 -8.71 7.86
C ILE A 30 9.19 -7.42 7.19
N VAL A 31 7.87 -7.27 7.06
CA VAL A 31 7.19 -6.09 6.54
C VAL A 31 6.71 -5.25 7.71
N LEU A 32 6.95 -3.94 7.68
CA LEU A 32 6.40 -3.01 8.66
C LEU A 32 4.98 -2.60 8.25
N GLY A 33 3.98 -3.10 8.98
CA GLY A 33 2.60 -2.65 8.82
C GLY A 33 2.35 -1.30 9.50
N ALA A 34 1.64 -0.40 8.83
CA ALA A 34 1.39 0.97 9.27
C ALA A 34 -0.07 1.22 9.73
N MET A 35 -0.86 0.15 9.97
CA MET A 35 -2.28 0.26 10.30
C MET A 35 -2.57 1.15 11.53
N ASN A 36 -1.69 1.14 12.52
CA ASN A 36 -1.80 1.91 13.74
C ASN A 36 -1.16 3.31 13.65
N PHE A 37 -0.53 3.69 12.53
CA PHE A 37 0.13 5.00 12.39
C PHE A 37 -0.88 6.10 12.10
N GLY A 38 -1.44 6.68 13.16
CA GLY A 38 -2.41 7.76 13.12
C GLY A 38 -3.19 7.87 14.43
N ASP A 39 -3.95 8.95 14.56
CA ASP A 39 -4.72 9.29 15.76
C ASP A 39 -6.19 8.90 15.65
N ASN A 40 -6.70 8.74 14.43
CA ASN A 40 -8.12 8.57 14.14
C ASN A 40 -8.75 7.30 14.75
N PHE A 41 -7.96 6.26 15.00
CA PHE A 41 -8.39 5.00 15.60
C PHE A 41 -7.82 4.79 17.01
N LYS A 42 -7.36 5.85 17.70
CA LYS A 42 -6.77 5.78 19.04
C LYS A 42 -7.61 5.00 20.05
N GLU A 43 -8.93 5.19 20.04
CA GLU A 43 -9.86 4.48 20.95
C GLU A 43 -9.96 2.97 20.67
N ARG A 44 -9.71 2.54 19.43
CA ARG A 44 -9.85 1.15 18.98
C ARG A 44 -8.53 0.38 18.94
N MET A 45 -7.41 1.07 18.68
CA MET A 45 -6.10 0.47 18.42
C MET A 45 -5.01 0.93 19.37
N GLY A 46 -5.33 1.83 20.31
CA GLY A 46 -4.34 2.47 21.16
C GLY A 46 -3.67 3.67 20.48
N GLU A 47 -2.93 4.43 21.27
CA GLU A 47 -2.21 5.62 20.80
C GLU A 47 -0.91 5.25 20.09
N CYS A 48 -0.68 5.86 18.93
CA CYS A 48 0.61 5.89 18.26
C CYS A 48 0.81 7.31 17.73
N THR A 49 1.53 8.13 18.48
CA THR A 49 1.77 9.52 18.04
C THR A 49 2.64 9.54 16.79
N LYS A 50 2.62 10.66 16.06
CA LYS A 50 3.43 10.82 14.86
C LYS A 50 4.93 10.65 15.14
N GLU A 51 5.40 11.18 16.26
CA GLU A 51 6.79 11.03 16.71
C GLU A 51 7.14 9.56 16.93
N THR A 52 6.21 8.79 17.52
CA THR A 52 6.37 7.35 17.76
C THR A 52 6.40 6.59 16.43
N ALA A 53 5.47 6.88 15.52
CA ALA A 53 5.43 6.26 14.19
C ALA A 53 6.73 6.52 13.40
N PHE A 54 7.22 7.77 13.42
CA PHE A 54 8.47 8.15 12.76
C PHE A 54 9.68 7.46 13.41
N ALA A 55 9.73 7.36 14.74
CA ALA A 55 10.78 6.64 15.44
C ALA A 55 10.78 5.13 15.11
N ILE A 56 9.59 4.52 14.97
CA ILE A 56 9.46 3.11 14.54
C ILE A 56 9.99 2.94 13.11
N MET A 57 9.59 3.80 12.17
CA MET A 57 10.05 3.73 10.78
C MET A 57 11.56 4.00 10.66
N ASP A 58 12.09 4.99 11.39
CA ASP A 58 13.52 5.27 11.47
C ASP A 58 14.30 4.06 12.01
N HIS A 59 13.81 3.42 13.08
CA HIS A 59 14.43 2.22 13.64
C HIS A 59 14.41 1.07 12.63
N TYR A 60 13.23 0.77 12.06
CA TYR A 60 13.06 -0.30 11.08
C TYR A 60 14.01 -0.13 9.87
N TYR A 61 14.07 1.07 9.30
CA TYR A 61 14.95 1.39 8.18
C TYR A 61 16.43 1.35 8.58
N SER A 62 16.81 1.83 9.77
CA SER A 62 18.19 1.72 10.27
C SER A 62 18.67 0.27 10.42
N GLN A 63 17.74 -0.67 10.62
CA GLN A 63 18.03 -2.11 10.67
C GLN A 63 18.07 -2.76 9.28
N GLY A 64 17.94 -1.99 8.19
CA GLY A 64 17.88 -2.50 6.83
C GLY A 64 16.48 -3.00 6.41
N GLY A 65 15.44 -2.71 7.19
CA GLY A 65 14.06 -2.93 6.78
C GLY A 65 13.70 -2.04 5.59
N ASN A 66 13.06 -2.60 4.57
CA ASN A 66 12.77 -1.88 3.33
C ASN A 66 11.37 -2.11 2.78
N PHE A 67 10.45 -2.72 3.54
CA PHE A 67 9.10 -2.99 3.08
C PHE A 67 8.06 -2.44 4.06
N ILE A 68 7.33 -1.40 3.65
CA ILE A 68 6.26 -0.77 4.42
C ILE A 68 4.91 -1.05 3.75
N ASP A 69 3.93 -1.49 4.54
CA ASP A 69 2.56 -1.78 4.11
C ASP A 69 1.54 -0.88 4.84
N THR A 70 0.76 -0.13 4.06
CA THR A 70 -0.34 0.73 4.54
C THR A 70 -1.64 0.41 3.78
N ALA A 71 -2.71 1.18 3.92
CA ALA A 71 -3.94 1.08 3.13
C ALA A 71 -4.70 2.40 3.11
N ASN A 72 -5.48 2.63 2.05
CA ASN A 72 -6.24 3.87 1.83
C ASN A 72 -7.18 4.29 2.99
N ASN A 73 -7.59 3.33 3.84
CA ASN A 73 -8.51 3.53 4.95
C ASN A 73 -7.86 3.48 6.33
N TYR A 74 -6.58 3.10 6.44
CA TYR A 74 -5.91 3.05 7.73
C TYR A 74 -5.87 4.45 8.33
N GLN A 75 -6.38 4.57 9.55
CA GLN A 75 -6.52 5.84 10.24
C GLN A 75 -7.27 6.87 9.39
N LEU A 76 -8.32 6.45 8.66
CA LEU A 76 -9.09 7.28 7.72
C LEU A 76 -8.25 7.91 6.58
N GLY A 77 -7.09 7.32 6.29
CA GLY A 77 -6.11 7.79 5.29
C GLY A 77 -4.91 8.49 5.90
N GLN A 78 -4.90 8.78 7.20
CA GLN A 78 -3.79 9.46 7.87
C GLN A 78 -2.50 8.62 7.90
N SER A 79 -2.62 7.28 7.83
CA SER A 79 -1.44 6.41 7.75
C SER A 79 -0.64 6.65 6.47
N ASP A 80 -1.31 6.76 5.31
CA ASP A 80 -0.66 7.13 4.04
C ASP A 80 0.02 8.51 4.14
N GLU A 81 -0.62 9.47 4.80
CA GLU A 81 -0.07 10.83 5.00
C GLU A 81 1.22 10.80 5.83
N TRP A 82 1.22 10.07 6.94
CA TRP A 82 2.39 9.98 7.82
C TRP A 82 3.54 9.20 7.19
N VAL A 83 3.24 8.10 6.49
CA VAL A 83 4.26 7.35 5.73
C VAL A 83 4.84 8.22 4.63
N GLY A 84 4.00 8.94 3.86
CA GLY A 84 4.46 9.83 2.80
C GLY A 84 5.33 10.99 3.29
N GLU A 85 4.95 11.61 4.40
CA GLU A 85 5.75 12.66 5.03
C GLU A 85 7.08 12.12 5.56
N TRP A 86 7.09 10.93 6.17
CA TRP A 86 8.31 10.28 6.61
C TRP A 86 9.26 10.03 5.43
N LEU A 87 8.78 9.38 4.37
CA LEU A 87 9.55 9.11 3.15
C LEU A 87 10.16 10.39 2.55
N ALA A 88 9.36 11.44 2.40
CA ALA A 88 9.83 12.71 1.85
C ALA A 88 10.84 13.40 2.78
N SER A 89 10.62 13.36 4.09
CA SER A 89 11.52 13.98 5.07
C SER A 89 12.88 13.29 5.17
N ARG A 90 12.94 11.98 4.87
CA ARG A 90 14.16 11.16 4.88
C ARG A 90 14.82 11.06 3.51
N GLY A 91 14.09 11.34 2.43
CA GLY A 91 14.60 11.27 1.06
C GLY A 91 14.94 9.83 0.63
N ASN A 92 14.26 8.84 1.19
CA ASN A 92 14.56 7.40 1.03
C ASN A 92 13.49 6.64 0.23
N ARG A 93 12.66 7.33 -0.54
CA ARG A 93 11.56 6.70 -1.30
C ARG A 93 12.05 5.53 -2.17
N ASP A 94 13.18 5.68 -2.84
CA ASP A 94 13.70 4.67 -3.76
C ASP A 94 14.29 3.44 -3.06
N ASP A 95 14.56 3.53 -1.76
CA ASP A 95 15.03 2.39 -0.96
C ASP A 95 13.87 1.53 -0.44
N ILE A 96 12.67 2.11 -0.35
CA ILE A 96 11.51 1.48 0.27
C ILE A 96 10.61 0.85 -0.78
N VAL A 97 10.33 -0.44 -0.60
CA VAL A 97 9.20 -1.13 -1.23
C VAL A 97 7.93 -0.71 -0.50
N LEU A 98 7.09 0.06 -1.18
CA LEU A 98 5.89 0.65 -0.61
C LEU A 98 4.63 -0.06 -1.13
N ALA A 99 3.89 -0.68 -0.21
CA ALA A 99 2.58 -1.24 -0.49
C ALA A 99 1.45 -0.38 0.08
N THR A 100 0.37 -0.28 -0.68
CA THR A 100 -0.92 0.22 -0.17
C THR A 100 -2.06 -0.61 -0.76
N LYS A 101 -3.29 -0.37 -0.30
CA LYS A 101 -4.47 -1.16 -0.64
C LYS A 101 -5.65 -0.27 -1.00
N TYR A 102 -6.48 -0.76 -1.90
CA TYR A 102 -7.80 -0.20 -2.19
C TYR A 102 -8.88 -1.28 -1.99
N SER A 103 -10.13 -0.86 -1.80
CA SER A 103 -11.41 -1.62 -1.69
C SER A 103 -12.21 -1.12 -0.49
N SER A 104 -11.54 -0.62 0.55
CA SER A 104 -12.22 -0.07 1.71
C SER A 104 -12.87 1.27 1.41
N ALA A 105 -14.06 1.47 1.99
CA ALA A 105 -14.66 2.79 2.11
C ALA A 105 -13.79 3.66 3.01
N TYR A 106 -13.16 4.70 2.45
CA TYR A 106 -12.20 5.55 3.19
C TYR A 106 -12.70 6.96 3.50
N MET A 107 -13.82 7.39 2.91
CA MET A 107 -14.43 8.71 3.14
C MET A 107 -15.60 8.70 4.13
N THR A 108 -15.78 7.60 4.87
CA THR A 108 -16.93 7.40 5.77
C THR A 108 -17.07 8.44 6.88
N HIS A 109 -16.00 9.19 7.17
CA HIS A 109 -15.97 10.29 8.13
C HIS A 109 -16.50 11.62 7.58
N ASP A 110 -16.50 11.82 6.26
CA ASP A 110 -16.97 13.04 5.61
C ASP A 110 -18.48 12.95 5.31
N LYS A 111 -19.30 13.47 6.23
CA LYS A 111 -20.76 13.46 6.11
C LYS A 111 -21.31 14.39 5.01
N GLN A 112 -20.48 15.23 4.39
CA GLN A 112 -20.90 16.15 3.34
C GLN A 112 -20.73 15.58 1.93
N ARG A 113 -20.20 14.35 1.81
CA ARG A 113 -19.98 13.69 0.52
C ARG A 113 -20.89 12.49 0.29
N LEU A 114 -21.24 12.28 -0.99
CA LEU A 114 -21.83 11.04 -1.47
C LEU A 114 -20.79 9.91 -1.43
N GLN A 115 -21.09 8.85 -0.69
CA GLN A 115 -20.10 7.82 -0.32
C GLN A 115 -19.91 6.72 -1.37
N SER A 116 -20.83 6.59 -2.33
CA SER A 116 -20.96 5.41 -3.21
C SER A 116 -19.73 5.09 -4.06
N ASN A 117 -18.81 6.04 -4.25
CA ASN A 117 -17.65 5.90 -5.14
C ASN A 117 -16.32 5.83 -4.39
N TYR A 118 -16.32 5.80 -3.06
CA TYR A 118 -15.11 5.85 -2.23
C TYR A 118 -14.79 4.51 -1.56
N GLY A 119 -15.37 3.42 -2.07
CA GLY A 119 -15.19 2.06 -1.60
C GLY A 119 -15.61 1.03 -2.66
N GLY A 120 -15.23 -0.22 -2.43
CA GLY A 120 -15.49 -1.36 -3.28
C GLY A 120 -14.54 -1.53 -4.47
N ASN A 121 -14.75 -2.60 -5.24
CA ASN A 121 -13.82 -3.05 -6.31
C ASN A 121 -14.01 -2.38 -7.68
N SER A 122 -15.00 -1.49 -7.84
CA SER A 122 -15.26 -0.81 -9.13
C SER A 122 -14.11 0.06 -9.62
N ILE A 123 -14.00 0.25 -10.94
CA ILE A 123 -12.96 1.09 -11.55
C ILE A 123 -12.90 2.52 -10.99
N LYS A 124 -14.07 3.10 -10.66
CA LYS A 124 -14.15 4.47 -10.12
C LYS A 124 -13.57 4.56 -8.72
N SER A 125 -13.90 3.59 -7.86
CA SER A 125 -13.34 3.47 -6.51
C SER A 125 -11.83 3.25 -6.55
N LEU A 126 -11.35 2.38 -7.44
CA LEU A 126 -9.92 2.14 -7.66
C LEU A 126 -9.19 3.44 -8.02
N LYS A 127 -9.65 4.15 -9.05
CA LYS A 127 -9.01 5.40 -9.51
C LYS A 127 -8.99 6.45 -8.41
N HIS A 128 -10.11 6.68 -7.71
CA HIS A 128 -10.12 7.65 -6.61
C HIS A 128 -9.20 7.26 -5.45
N SER A 129 -9.16 5.97 -5.09
CA SER A 129 -8.30 5.46 -4.02
C SER A 129 -6.83 5.66 -4.36
N VAL A 130 -6.40 5.27 -5.56
CA VAL A 130 -4.99 5.34 -5.98
C VAL A 130 -4.52 6.78 -6.11
N GLU A 131 -5.30 7.68 -6.70
CA GLU A 131 -4.94 9.10 -6.76
C GLU A 131 -4.82 9.74 -5.37
N LYS A 132 -5.73 9.38 -4.45
CA LYS A 132 -5.64 9.86 -3.05
C LYS A 132 -4.37 9.33 -2.38
N SER A 133 -4.11 8.03 -2.48
CA SER A 133 -2.94 7.40 -1.84
C SER A 133 -1.64 7.94 -2.41
N LEU A 134 -1.49 8.08 -3.74
CA LEU A 134 -0.27 8.68 -4.33
C LEU A 134 0.00 10.09 -3.81
N LYS A 135 -1.05 10.91 -3.68
CA LYS A 135 -0.95 12.26 -3.12
C LYS A 135 -0.54 12.23 -1.65
N ALA A 136 -1.18 11.40 -0.83
CA ALA A 136 -0.89 11.29 0.61
C ALA A 136 0.51 10.72 0.87
N LEU A 137 0.90 9.70 0.10
CA LEU A 137 2.23 9.08 0.15
C LEU A 137 3.33 9.94 -0.48
N GLN A 138 2.97 11.08 -1.08
CA GLN A 138 3.88 12.03 -1.72
C GLN A 138 4.83 11.37 -2.74
N THR A 139 4.29 10.45 -3.55
CA THR A 139 5.06 9.70 -4.54
C THR A 139 4.27 9.54 -5.84
N SER A 140 4.96 9.31 -6.96
CA SER A 140 4.36 9.10 -8.27
C SER A 140 4.05 7.63 -8.58
N TYR A 141 4.54 6.69 -7.77
CA TYR A 141 4.38 5.25 -7.98
C TYR A 141 4.19 4.48 -6.67
N ILE A 142 3.42 3.39 -6.75
CA ILE A 142 3.25 2.39 -5.70
C ILE A 142 3.97 1.12 -6.15
N ASP A 143 4.81 0.54 -5.29
CA ASP A 143 5.50 -0.70 -5.64
C ASP A 143 4.52 -1.86 -5.72
N ILE A 144 3.66 -2.02 -4.71
CA ILE A 144 2.67 -3.10 -4.68
C ILE A 144 1.29 -2.53 -4.33
N LEU A 145 0.35 -2.58 -5.27
CA LEU A 145 -1.04 -2.26 -4.99
C LEU A 145 -1.82 -3.55 -4.69
N TYR A 146 -2.36 -3.64 -3.48
CA TYR A 146 -3.26 -4.72 -3.11
C TYR A 146 -4.72 -4.38 -3.40
N LEU A 147 -5.43 -5.30 -4.06
CA LEU A 147 -6.87 -5.42 -3.89
C LEU A 147 -7.11 -5.98 -2.48
N HIS A 148 -7.62 -5.14 -1.57
CA HIS A 148 -7.69 -5.45 -0.14
C HIS A 148 -8.63 -6.61 0.17
N TRP A 149 -9.78 -6.69 -0.49
CA TRP A 149 -10.71 -7.82 -0.41
C TRP A 149 -11.62 -7.85 -1.63
N TRP A 150 -12.09 -9.05 -1.98
CA TRP A 150 -13.06 -9.24 -3.05
C TRP A 150 -14.49 -9.05 -2.56
N ASP A 151 -15.17 -7.99 -3.03
CA ASP A 151 -16.49 -7.59 -2.55
C ASP A 151 -17.66 -8.03 -3.44
N TYR A 152 -17.38 -8.75 -4.53
CA TYR A 152 -18.36 -9.22 -5.52
C TYR A 152 -19.16 -8.12 -6.24
N SER A 153 -18.80 -6.84 -6.08
CA SER A 153 -19.48 -5.71 -6.75
C SER A 153 -19.05 -5.53 -8.20
N ALA A 154 -17.86 -6.00 -8.55
CA ALA A 154 -17.27 -5.87 -9.88
C ALA A 154 -16.89 -7.25 -10.45
N SER A 155 -16.92 -7.34 -11.78
CA SER A 155 -16.52 -8.56 -12.48
C SER A 155 -14.99 -8.69 -12.55
N ILE A 156 -14.48 -9.91 -12.71
CA ILE A 156 -13.04 -10.15 -12.94
C ILE A 156 -12.53 -9.34 -14.15
N PRO A 157 -13.21 -9.33 -15.32
CA PRO A 157 -12.81 -8.49 -16.44
C PRO A 157 -12.64 -7.01 -16.06
N GLU A 158 -13.64 -6.40 -15.40
CA GLU A 158 -13.59 -5.00 -15.00
C GLU A 158 -12.39 -4.72 -14.10
N VAL A 159 -12.23 -5.51 -13.04
CA VAL A 159 -11.14 -5.33 -12.07
C VAL A 159 -9.79 -5.49 -12.76
N MET A 160 -9.59 -6.56 -13.52
CA MET A 160 -8.29 -6.86 -14.14
C MET A 160 -7.90 -5.85 -15.22
N HIS A 161 -8.84 -5.37 -16.04
CA HIS A 161 -8.57 -4.26 -16.97
C HIS A 161 -8.14 -3.01 -16.21
N SER A 162 -8.86 -2.66 -15.14
CA SER A 162 -8.59 -1.45 -14.37
C SER A 162 -7.24 -1.50 -13.63
N LEU A 163 -6.86 -2.68 -13.12
CA LEU A 163 -5.54 -2.89 -12.51
C LEU A 163 -4.42 -2.85 -13.55
N ASN A 164 -4.62 -3.47 -14.72
CA ASN A 164 -3.66 -3.42 -15.82
C ASN A 164 -3.43 -1.99 -16.31
N ASP A 165 -4.48 -1.16 -16.42
CA ASP A 165 -4.34 0.26 -16.79
C ASP A 165 -3.40 1.01 -15.84
N LEU A 166 -3.46 0.73 -14.53
CA LEU A 166 -2.56 1.35 -13.56
C LEU A 166 -1.11 0.88 -13.73
N VAL A 167 -0.89 -0.40 -13.99
CA VAL A 167 0.44 -0.95 -14.27
C VAL A 167 1.03 -0.34 -15.54
N VAL A 168 0.25 -0.31 -16.63
CA VAL A 168 0.66 0.28 -17.91
C VAL A 168 0.95 1.77 -17.78
N SER A 169 0.19 2.49 -16.94
CA SER A 169 0.43 3.92 -16.68
C SER A 169 1.69 4.21 -15.85
N GLY A 170 2.32 3.19 -15.27
CA GLY A 170 3.51 3.34 -14.40
C GLY A 170 3.21 3.77 -12.97
N LYS A 171 1.93 3.96 -12.59
CA LYS A 171 1.52 4.32 -11.23
C LYS A 171 1.66 3.17 -10.23
N VAL A 172 1.68 1.94 -10.73
CA VAL A 172 1.80 0.71 -9.94
C VAL A 172 2.82 -0.20 -10.60
N HIS A 173 3.74 -0.81 -9.84
CA HIS A 173 4.72 -1.74 -10.40
C HIS A 173 4.26 -3.20 -10.32
N TYR A 174 3.69 -3.61 -9.19
CA TYR A 174 3.23 -4.96 -8.94
C TYR A 174 1.82 -4.96 -8.34
N LEU A 175 1.08 -6.03 -8.62
CA LEU A 175 -0.27 -6.24 -8.10
C LEU A 175 -0.25 -7.32 -7.01
N GLY A 176 -0.98 -7.05 -5.94
CA GLY A 176 -1.25 -8.00 -4.86
C GLY A 176 -2.75 -8.17 -4.63
N ILE A 177 -3.13 -9.19 -3.87
CA ILE A 177 -4.50 -9.41 -3.44
C ILE A 177 -4.54 -9.97 -2.03
N SER A 178 -5.48 -9.49 -1.22
CA SER A 178 -5.73 -9.94 0.16
C SER A 178 -7.19 -10.39 0.29
N ASP A 179 -7.47 -11.18 1.33
CA ASP A 179 -8.83 -11.53 1.79
C ASP A 179 -9.80 -11.92 0.65
N THR A 180 -9.31 -12.77 -0.25
CA THR A 180 -10.02 -13.16 -1.48
C THR A 180 -10.04 -14.68 -1.63
N PRO A 181 -11.18 -15.29 -2.01
CA PRO A 181 -11.22 -16.73 -2.27
C PRO A 181 -10.22 -17.16 -3.35
N ALA A 182 -9.49 -18.25 -3.09
CA ALA A 182 -8.44 -18.73 -4.00
C ALA A 182 -8.94 -18.99 -5.44
N TRP A 183 -10.20 -19.40 -5.62
CA TRP A 183 -10.78 -19.62 -6.94
C TRP A 183 -10.98 -18.32 -7.74
N VAL A 184 -11.22 -17.19 -7.08
CA VAL A 184 -11.27 -15.87 -7.73
C VAL A 184 -9.87 -15.50 -8.21
N VAL A 185 -8.86 -15.67 -7.36
CA VAL A 185 -7.45 -15.41 -7.70
C VAL A 185 -7.02 -16.25 -8.90
N ALA A 186 -7.36 -17.53 -8.93
CA ALA A 186 -7.06 -18.42 -10.06
C ALA A 186 -7.72 -17.94 -11.37
N LYS A 187 -9.01 -17.56 -11.32
CA LYS A 187 -9.73 -17.03 -12.49
C LYS A 187 -9.17 -15.69 -12.96
N ALA A 188 -8.83 -14.79 -12.04
CA ALA A 188 -8.24 -13.49 -12.35
C ALA A 188 -6.88 -13.62 -13.03
N ASN A 189 -5.99 -14.47 -12.49
CA ASN A 189 -4.70 -14.78 -13.10
C ASN A 189 -4.86 -15.44 -14.48
N GLN A 190 -5.82 -16.35 -14.64
CA GLN A 190 -6.10 -16.95 -15.94
C GLN A 190 -6.59 -15.91 -16.95
N TYR A 191 -7.52 -15.04 -16.54
CA TYR A 191 -8.03 -13.95 -17.37
C TYR A 191 -6.90 -13.02 -17.81
N ALA A 192 -6.00 -12.64 -16.90
CA ALA A 192 -4.83 -11.80 -17.20
C ALA A 192 -3.93 -12.41 -18.29
N ARG A 193 -3.59 -13.70 -18.15
CA ARG A 193 -2.75 -14.43 -19.12
C ARG A 193 -3.40 -14.51 -20.50
N LEU A 194 -4.71 -14.80 -20.56
CA LEU A 194 -5.46 -14.89 -21.81
C LEU A 194 -5.63 -13.52 -22.48
N SER A 195 -5.65 -12.45 -21.71
CA SER A 195 -5.85 -11.08 -22.21
C SER A 195 -4.54 -10.35 -22.52
N GLY A 196 -3.38 -10.98 -22.27
CA GLY A 196 -2.06 -10.38 -22.50
C GLY A 196 -1.74 -9.21 -21.58
N PHE A 197 -2.29 -9.19 -20.37
CA PHE A 197 -1.99 -8.15 -19.38
C PHE A 197 -0.56 -8.25 -18.84
N ARG A 198 -0.03 -7.11 -18.42
CA ARG A 198 1.32 -6.99 -17.86
C ARG A 198 1.37 -7.35 -16.38
#